data_AF-A0A2E0QBU1-F1
#
_entry.id   AF-A0A2E0QBU1-F1
#
_cell.length_a   1.000
_cell.length_b   1.000
_cell.length_c   1.000
_cell.angle_alpha   90.00
_cell.angle_beta   90.00
_cell.angle_gamma   90.00
#
_symmetry.space_group_name_H-M   'P 1'
#
loop_
_entity.id
_entity.type
_entity.pdbx_description
1 polymer ?
#
loop_
_entity_poly.entity_id
_entity_poly.type
_entity_poly.pdbx_seq_one_letter_code
_entity_poly.pdbx_strand_id
1 'polypeptide(L)'
;MIGPHQGQELELMLQGKKPCAVFGDIIPESGFIIEEIIPEKAFAPYVKSGQIIRFEDNHNTHDGHIIKRVIFTLPNETWRADAILWAYNLRHLDINVPFDADDIIIGLLLGYETTDTEEFVQNIQKKKTHCSQR
;
A
#
# COMPACT_ATOMS: atom_id res chain seq x y z
N MET A 1 4.44 -17.99 2.17
CA MET A 1 5.11 -16.69 2.37
C MET A 1 4.16 -15.63 1.84
N ILE A 2 3.51 -14.86 2.72
CA ILE A 2 2.59 -13.79 2.33
C ILE A 2 3.47 -12.59 1.96
N GLY A 3 3.71 -12.38 0.66
CA GLY A 3 4.21 -11.10 0.14
C GLY A 3 3.02 -10.16 -0.06
N PRO A 4 3.20 -8.83 0.05
CA PRO A 4 2.09 -7.87 0.10
C PRO A 4 1.25 -7.84 -1.19
N HIS A 5 1.84 -8.26 -2.31
CA HIS A 5 1.15 -8.39 -3.59
C HIS A 5 1.43 -9.75 -4.21
N GLN A 6 0.39 -10.58 -4.29
CA GLN A 6 0.47 -11.88 -4.97
C GLN A 6 -0.06 -11.79 -6.41
N GLY A 7 -0.28 -10.58 -6.92
CA GLY A 7 -0.92 -10.34 -8.22
C GLY A 7 -2.40 -10.67 -8.22
N GLN A 8 -3.01 -10.82 -7.03
CA GLN A 8 -4.41 -11.21 -6.84
C GLN A 8 -5.31 -10.02 -6.48
N GLU A 9 -4.72 -8.83 -6.25
CA GLU A 9 -5.43 -7.63 -5.80
C GLU A 9 -6.63 -7.32 -6.67
N LEU A 10 -6.43 -7.24 -7.98
CA LEU A 10 -7.49 -6.90 -8.92
C LEU A 10 -8.63 -7.92 -8.86
N GLU A 11 -8.31 -9.21 -8.88
CA GLU A 11 -9.32 -10.28 -8.80
C GLU A 11 -10.11 -10.21 -7.49
N LEU A 12 -9.42 -10.05 -6.36
CA LEU A 12 -10.05 -9.94 -5.04
C LEU A 12 -10.93 -8.69 -4.92
N MET A 13 -10.51 -7.57 -5.51
CA MET A 13 -11.31 -6.36 -5.57
C MET A 13 -12.57 -6.57 -6.43
N LEU A 14 -12.45 -7.16 -7.62
CA LEU A 14 -13.59 -7.46 -8.49
C LEU A 14 -14.59 -8.44 -7.86
N GLN A 15 -14.12 -9.31 -6.96
CA GLN A 15 -14.97 -10.19 -6.15
C GLN A 15 -15.58 -9.51 -4.91
N GLY A 16 -15.25 -8.24 -4.64
CA GLY A 16 -15.68 -7.50 -3.46
C GLY A 16 -15.03 -7.96 -2.15
N LYS A 17 -13.99 -8.80 -2.22
CA LYS A 17 -13.29 -9.37 -1.06
C LYS A 17 -12.16 -8.49 -0.54
N LYS A 18 -11.64 -7.62 -1.40
CA LYS A 18 -10.62 -6.63 -1.03
C LYS A 18 -11.18 -5.24 -1.35
N PRO A 19 -11.41 -4.36 -0.36
CA PRO A 19 -12.00 -3.05 -0.61
C PRO A 19 -11.00 -2.05 -1.22
N CYS A 20 -9.70 -2.28 -1.00
CA CYS A 20 -8.62 -1.36 -1.37
C CYS A 20 -7.32 -2.11 -1.69
N ALA A 21 -6.56 -1.61 -2.66
CA ALA A 21 -5.20 -2.03 -2.95
C ALA A 21 -4.29 -0.80 -3.04
N VAL A 22 -3.09 -0.89 -2.46
CA VAL A 22 -2.08 0.17 -2.49
C VAL A 22 -0.83 -0.41 -3.11
N PHE A 23 -0.26 0.31 -4.07
CA PHE A 23 1.02 0.00 -4.70
C PHE A 23 1.91 1.23 -4.61
N GLY A 24 3.22 1.05 -4.54
CA GLY A 24 4.13 2.18 -4.58
C GLY A 24 5.58 1.77 -4.65
N ASP A 25 6.38 2.65 -5.24
CA ASP A 25 7.83 2.48 -5.37
C ASP A 25 8.50 3.83 -5.61
N ILE A 26 9.82 3.87 -5.47
CA ILE A 26 10.64 5.00 -5.88
C ILE A 26 10.51 5.17 -7.39
N ILE A 27 10.21 6.38 -7.83
CA ILE A 27 10.27 6.74 -9.24
C ILE A 27 11.74 6.64 -9.68
N PRO A 28 12.10 5.71 -10.59
CA PRO A 28 13.47 5.58 -11.05
C PRO A 28 13.84 6.77 -11.94
N GLU A 29 15.14 6.96 -12.22
CA GLU A 29 15.63 8.02 -13.11
C GLU A 29 15.01 7.96 -14.52
N SER A 30 14.62 6.77 -14.98
CA SER A 30 13.90 6.58 -16.24
C SER A 30 12.49 7.18 -16.24
N GLY A 31 11.96 7.54 -15.07
CA GLY A 31 10.60 8.04 -14.86
C GLY A 31 9.50 6.97 -15.00
N PHE A 32 9.86 5.71 -15.25
CA PHE A 32 8.91 4.64 -15.55
C PHE A 32 8.93 3.55 -14.49
N ILE A 33 7.79 3.32 -13.84
CA ILE A 33 7.56 2.19 -12.94
C ILE A 33 6.91 1.06 -13.74
N ILE A 34 7.47 -0.14 -13.63
CA ILE A 34 7.00 -1.32 -14.38
C ILE A 34 5.65 -1.82 -13.85
N GLU A 35 4.91 -2.52 -14.71
CA GLU A 35 3.54 -2.97 -14.44
C GLU A 35 3.48 -4.01 -13.30
N GLU A 36 4.55 -4.76 -13.10
CA GLU A 36 4.69 -5.73 -12.01
C GLU A 36 4.74 -5.06 -10.63
N ILE A 37 5.08 -3.77 -10.58
CA ILE A 37 5.16 -2.99 -9.34
C ILE A 37 3.89 -2.16 -9.15
N ILE A 38 3.46 -1.43 -10.19
CA ILE A 38 2.19 -0.69 -10.19
C ILE A 38 1.39 -1.11 -11.42
N PRO A 39 0.35 -1.95 -11.25
CA PRO A 39 -0.38 -2.56 -12.36
C PRO A 39 -1.43 -1.62 -13.00
N GLU A 40 -0.99 -0.45 -13.49
CA GLU A 40 -1.87 0.58 -14.08
C GLU A 40 -2.69 0.04 -15.26
N LYS A 41 -2.07 -0.74 -16.16
CA LYS A 41 -2.73 -1.27 -17.35
C LYS A 41 -3.77 -2.32 -16.99
N ALA A 42 -3.50 -3.17 -16.01
CA ALA A 42 -4.46 -4.19 -15.57
C ALA A 42 -5.72 -3.55 -14.98
N PHE A 43 -5.57 -2.46 -14.21
CA PHE A 43 -6.68 -1.76 -13.57
C PHE A 43 -7.42 -0.79 -14.52
N ALA A 44 -6.77 -0.28 -15.57
CA ALA A 44 -7.30 0.77 -16.44
C ALA A 44 -8.73 0.52 -16.99
N PRO A 45 -9.13 -0.69 -17.44
CA PRO A 45 -10.50 -0.92 -17.91
C PRO A 45 -11.57 -0.73 -16.82
N TYR A 46 -11.23 -1.10 -15.58
CA TYR A 46 -12.13 -1.03 -14.43
C TYR A 46 -12.21 0.38 -13.87
N VAL A 47 -11.10 1.13 -13.94
CA VAL A 47 -11.08 2.57 -13.68
C VAL A 47 -11.93 3.32 -14.69
N LYS A 48 -11.76 3.03 -15.99
CA LYS A 48 -12.54 3.67 -17.06
C LYS A 48 -14.04 3.41 -16.95
N SER A 49 -14.44 2.23 -16.46
CA SER A 49 -15.85 1.88 -16.26
C SER A 49 -16.42 2.35 -14.91
N GLY A 50 -15.59 2.92 -14.03
CA GLY A 50 -16.00 3.35 -12.70
C GLY A 50 -16.24 2.22 -11.70
N GLN A 51 -15.85 0.98 -12.04
CA GLN A 51 -15.89 -0.16 -11.12
C GLN A 51 -14.80 -0.09 -10.05
N ILE A 52 -13.72 0.62 -10.35
CA ILE A 52 -12.61 0.90 -9.42
C ILE A 52 -12.30 2.40 -9.51
N ILE A 53 -11.98 3.02 -8.38
CA ILE A 53 -11.54 4.41 -8.32
C ILE A 53 -10.04 4.42 -8.05
N ARG A 54 -9.31 5.30 -8.74
CA ARG A 54 -7.85 5.44 -8.66
C ARG A 54 -7.48 6.76 -8.01
N PHE A 55 -6.54 6.69 -7.06
CA PHE A 55 -5.90 7.81 -6.42
C PHE A 55 -4.38 7.68 -6.57
N GLU A 56 -3.66 8.78 -6.45
CA GLU A 56 -2.21 8.79 -6.43
C GLU A 56 -1.66 9.87 -5.51
N ASP A 57 -0.43 9.64 -5.05
CA ASP A 57 0.36 10.59 -4.29
C ASP A 57 1.84 10.43 -4.62
N ASN A 58 2.59 11.53 -4.61
CA ASN A 58 4.03 11.55 -4.80
C ASN A 58 4.69 12.24 -3.61
N HIS A 59 5.62 11.54 -2.95
CA HIS A 59 6.28 12.04 -1.75
C HIS A 59 7.80 12.10 -1.91
N ASN A 60 8.41 13.23 -1.54
CA ASN A 60 9.87 13.39 -1.54
C ASN A 60 10.46 12.83 -0.24
N THR A 61 11.38 11.88 -0.37
CA THR A 61 12.13 11.35 0.77
C THR A 61 13.32 12.27 1.11
N HIS A 62 13.88 12.10 2.31
CA HIS A 62 15.00 12.94 2.78
C HIS A 62 16.27 12.77 1.95
N ASP A 63 16.47 11.60 1.33
CA ASP A 63 17.57 11.27 0.42
C ASP A 63 17.34 11.76 -1.02
N GLY A 64 16.24 12.48 -1.28
CA GLY A 64 15.97 13.13 -2.56
C GLY A 64 15.28 12.25 -3.61
N HIS A 65 14.83 11.05 -3.24
CA HIS A 65 13.98 10.24 -4.09
C HIS A 65 12.52 10.70 -4.04
N ILE A 66 11.74 10.33 -5.06
CA ILE A 66 10.29 10.52 -5.08
C ILE A 66 9.65 9.14 -5.02
N ILE A 67 8.83 8.88 -4.00
CA ILE A 67 8.01 7.68 -3.92
C ILE A 67 6.66 7.99 -4.57
N LYS A 68 6.29 7.25 -5.62
CA LYS A 68 4.94 7.24 -6.16
C LYS A 68 4.11 6.19 -5.43
N ARG A 69 2.92 6.58 -5.01
CA ARG A 69 1.88 5.67 -4.49
C ARG A 69 0.65 5.74 -5.37
N VAL A 70 0.05 4.60 -5.64
CA VAL A 70 -1.21 4.46 -6.34
C VAL A 70 -2.15 3.63 -5.49
N ILE A 71 -3.36 4.13 -5.28
CA ILE A 71 -4.38 3.49 -4.47
C ILE A 71 -5.58 3.22 -5.36
N PHE A 72 -6.04 1.98 -5.36
CA PHE A 72 -7.27 1.57 -6.01
C PHE A 72 -8.31 1.20 -4.95
N THR A 73 -9.52 1.72 -5.05
CA THR A 73 -10.63 1.38 -4.15
C THR A 73 -11.85 0.93 -4.92
N LEU A 74 -12.73 0.18 -4.24
CA LEU A 74 -14.12 0.08 -4.69
C LEU A 74 -14.81 1.46 -4.60
N PRO A 75 -15.84 1.74 -5.40
CA PRO A 75 -16.44 3.08 -5.48
C PRO A 75 -17.06 3.58 -4.18
N ASN A 76 -17.54 2.66 -3.34
CA ASN A 76 -18.11 2.95 -2.02
C ASN A 76 -17.07 2.94 -0.88
N GLU A 77 -15.81 2.63 -1.18
CA GLU A 77 -14.72 2.47 -0.21
C GLU A 77 -13.61 3.53 -0.38
N THR A 78 -13.90 4.61 -1.12
CA THR A 78 -12.95 5.70 -1.43
C THR A 78 -12.38 6.38 -0.20
N TRP A 79 -13.13 6.42 0.90
CA TRP A 79 -12.67 6.93 2.20
C TRP A 79 -11.39 6.26 2.72
N ARG A 80 -11.12 5.02 2.29
CA ARG A 80 -9.89 4.30 2.65
C ARG A 80 -8.66 4.94 2.02
N ALA A 81 -8.77 5.46 0.80
CA ALA A 81 -7.64 6.14 0.16
C ALA A 81 -7.23 7.38 0.95
N ASP A 82 -8.20 8.20 1.37
CA ASP A 82 -7.94 9.38 2.21
C ASP A 82 -7.30 8.99 3.55
N ALA A 83 -7.83 7.95 4.21
CA ALA A 83 -7.30 7.46 5.48
C ALA A 83 -5.87 6.90 5.34
N ILE A 84 -5.57 6.19 4.25
CA ILE A 84 -4.24 5.64 3.97
C ILE A 84 -3.24 6.77 3.72
N LEU A 85 -3.60 7.77 2.89
CA LEU A 85 -2.75 8.92 2.64
C LEU A 85 -2.49 9.72 3.93
N TRP A 86 -3.52 9.88 4.77
CA TRP A 86 -3.35 10.50 6.08
C TRP A 86 -2.39 9.72 6.98
N ALA A 87 -2.54 8.39 7.07
CA ALA A 87 -1.65 7.53 7.85
C ALA A 87 -0.19 7.63 7.38
N TYR A 88 0.03 7.65 6.06
CA TYR A 88 1.36 7.86 5.50
C TYR A 88 1.92 9.25 5.82
N ASN A 89 1.11 10.30 5.75
CA ASN A 89 1.54 11.66 6.09
C ASN A 89 1.97 11.79 7.56
N LEU A 90 1.30 11.09 8.49
CA LEU A 90 1.72 11.07 9.89
C LEU A 90 3.14 10.49 10.06
N ARG A 91 3.48 9.45 9.29
CA ARG A 91 4.82 8.85 9.29
C ARG A 91 5.90 9.85 8.85
N HIS A 92 5.54 10.80 7.99
CA HIS A 92 6.45 11.83 7.50
C HIS A 92 6.61 13.02 8.45
N LEU A 93 5.72 13.17 9.44
CA LEU A 93 5.76 14.29 10.40
C LEU A 93 6.72 14.06 11.58
N ASP A 94 7.54 13.02 11.54
CA ASP A 94 8.54 12.68 12.58
C ASP A 94 7.95 12.60 14.00
N ILE A 95 6.64 12.36 14.07
CA ILE A 95 5.96 12.04 15.32
C ILE A 95 6.50 10.66 15.71
N ASN A 96 7.02 10.51 16.93
CA ASN A 96 7.44 9.22 17.52
C ASN A 96 6.21 8.31 17.71
N VAL A 97 5.60 7.89 16.60
CA VAL A 97 4.62 6.83 16.56
C VAL A 97 5.41 5.55 16.81
N PRO A 98 4.98 4.69 17.76
CA PRO A 98 5.60 3.39 17.93
C PRO A 98 5.70 2.69 16.58
N PHE A 99 6.91 2.24 16.26
CA PHE A 99 7.21 1.47 15.05
C PHE A 99 6.16 0.35 14.95
N ASP A 100 5.53 0.20 13.78
CA ASP A 100 4.58 -0.85 13.42
C ASP A 100 3.08 -0.58 13.69
N ALA A 101 2.70 0.48 14.41
CA ALA A 101 1.27 0.84 14.57
C ALA A 101 0.64 1.30 13.25
N ASP A 102 1.43 1.95 12.39
CA ASP A 102 1.03 2.37 11.05
C ASP A 102 0.82 1.17 10.12
N ASP A 103 1.69 0.16 10.17
CA ASP A 103 1.54 -1.07 9.38
C ASP A 103 0.26 -1.84 9.74
N ILE A 104 -0.13 -1.88 11.02
CA ILE A 104 -1.43 -2.46 11.45
C ILE A 104 -2.59 -1.63 10.89
N ILE A 105 -2.56 -0.30 11.07
CA ILE A 105 -3.62 0.60 10.59
C ILE A 105 -3.78 0.46 9.07
N ILE A 106 -2.68 0.46 8.32
CA ILE A 106 -2.71 0.29 6.86
C ILE A 106 -3.26 -1.09 6.50
N GLY A 107 -2.85 -2.16 7.19
CA GLY A 107 -3.40 -3.49 6.98
C GLY A 107 -4.93 -3.56 7.15
N LEU A 108 -5.46 -2.95 8.21
CA LEU A 108 -6.90 -2.87 8.46
C LEU A 108 -7.62 -2.03 7.39
N LEU A 109 -7.00 -0.92 6.95
CA LEU A 109 -7.53 -0.08 5.87
C LEU A 109 -7.54 -0.82 4.53
N LEU A 110 -6.62 -1.75 4.30
CA LEU A 110 -6.61 -2.63 3.12
C LEU A 110 -7.67 -3.75 3.20
N GLY A 111 -8.28 -3.97 4.37
CA GLY A 111 -9.29 -4.99 4.59
C GLY A 111 -8.76 -6.33 5.09
N TYR A 112 -7.54 -6.37 5.65
CA TYR A 112 -7.07 -7.55 6.38
C TYR A 112 -7.71 -7.61 7.78
N GLU A 113 -7.89 -8.83 8.27
CA GLU A 113 -8.32 -9.05 9.66
C GLU A 113 -7.20 -8.65 10.63
N THR A 114 -7.57 -8.21 11.83
CA THR A 114 -6.61 -7.74 12.84
C THR A 114 -5.54 -8.79 13.13
N THR A 115 -5.93 -10.06 13.26
CA THR A 115 -4.99 -11.17 13.51
C THR A 115 -3.93 -11.32 12.41
N ASP A 116 -4.32 -11.16 11.14
CA ASP A 116 -3.40 -11.27 10.01
C ASP A 116 -2.41 -10.09 9.99
N THR A 117 -2.90 -8.89 10.32
CA THR A 117 -2.04 -7.69 10.39
C THR A 117 -1.03 -7.77 11.53
N GLU A 118 -1.45 -8.27 12.70
CA GLU A 118 -0.57 -8.47 13.85
C GLU A 118 0.51 -9.53 13.57
N GLU A 119 0.13 -10.66 12.96
CA GLU A 119 1.08 -11.70 12.56
C GLU A 119 2.11 -11.18 11.55
N PHE A 120 1.67 -10.38 10.56
CA PHE A 120 2.56 -9.75 9.59
C PHE A 120 3.60 -8.86 10.26
N VAL A 121 3.17 -7.98 11.16
CA VAL A 121 4.05 -7.09 11.93
C VAL A 121 5.06 -7.89 12.76
N GLN A 122 4.60 -8.90 13.51
CA GLN A 122 5.48 -9.77 14.29
C GLN A 122 6.54 -10.45 13.41
N ASN A 123 6.17 -10.87 12.20
CA ASN A 123 7.09 -11.52 11.26
C ASN A 123 8.13 -10.53 10.70
N ILE A 124 7.77 -9.26 10.45
CA ILE A 124 8.72 -8.22 10.06
C ILE A 124 9.70 -7.91 11.20
N GLN A 125 9.20 -7.76 12.43
CA GLN A 125 10.02 -7.51 13.61
C GLN A 125 11.08 -8.61 13.81
N LYS A 126 10.68 -9.89 13.68
CA LYS A 126 11.58 -11.05 13.77
C LYS A 126 12.67 -11.04 12.70
N LYS A 127 12.34 -10.63 11.46
CA LYS A 127 13.33 -10.53 10.37
C LYS A 127 14.33 -9.40 10.60
N LYS A 128 13.89 -8.26 11.15
CA LYS A 128 14.75 -7.10 11.47
C LYS A 128 15.73 -7.42 12.63
N THR A 129 15.28 -8.13 13.65
CA THR A 129 16.15 -8.58 14.76
C THR A 129 17.21 -9.59 14.32
N HIS A 130 16.92 -10.41 13.29
CA HIS A 130 17.88 -11.38 12.77
C HIS A 130 18.95 -10.75 11.84
N CYS A 131 18.66 -9.60 11.23
CA CYS A 131 19.61 -8.89 10.36
C CYS A 131 20.62 -8.04 11.17
N SER A 132 20.25 -7.60 12.38
CA SER A 132 21.10 -6.78 13.24
C SER A 132 22.16 -7.57 14.06
N GLN A 133 22.34 -8.86 13.78
CA GLN A 133 23.32 -9.76 14.42
C GLN A 133 24.38 -10.32 13.45
N ARG A 134 24.55 -9.73 12.26
CA ARG A 134 25.61 -10.10 11.31
C ARG A 134 26.48 -8.93 10.92
#